data_AF-A0A1X2FJ23-F1
#
_entry.id   AF-A0A1X2FJ23-F1
#
_cell.length_a   1.000
_cell.length_b   1.000
_cell.length_c   1.000
_cell.angle_alpha   90.00
_cell.angle_beta   90.00
_cell.angle_gamma   90.00
#
_symmetry.space_group_name_H-M   'P 1'
#
loop_
_entity.id
_entity.type
_entity.pdbx_description
1 polymer ?
#
loop_
_entity_poly.entity_id
_entity_poly.type
_entity_poly.pdbx_seq_one_letter_code
_entity_poly.pdbx_strand_id
1 'polypeptide(L)'
;MLTAIYADARRRRMAFVPVLRLSDAPSTRAQIAACTQSDGRGVAIRHRLLGSASINGRGAETLLIEALHTVDVEITGADLILDLDFISEDVDLEAEDVAATIDDLTAIGNWRSVVLVGSSMPSSLGGGVVNEGTIGRLPRREWDLWRDLAAMQISRLPTFGDYAIQNPKPPFEGQSSGPGQRANIRYTADQTTLVPRAVGAVIQEGAEQYRELCELLVSQPEFAGADFSWGDQEIFDCAYGLSEPGWQEQWRGAGTSHHLGHVVDQLSRIS
;
A
#
# COMPACT_ATOMS: atom_id res chain seq x y z
N MET A 1 2.47 23.25 2.05
CA MET A 1 2.72 22.01 2.82
C MET A 1 3.88 21.21 2.24
N LEU A 2 3.86 20.82 0.96
CA LEU A 2 4.95 20.01 0.35
C LEU A 2 6.33 20.67 0.44
N THR A 3 6.46 21.98 0.18
CA THR A 3 7.75 22.69 0.32
C THR A 3 8.37 22.51 1.70
N ALA A 4 7.55 22.53 2.77
CA ALA A 4 8.04 22.34 4.13
C ALA A 4 8.48 20.90 4.38
N ILE A 5 7.74 19.91 3.85
CA ILE A 5 8.10 18.49 3.91
C ILE A 5 9.44 18.25 3.20
N TYR A 6 9.62 18.78 1.99
CA TYR A 6 10.88 18.65 1.24
C TYR A 6 12.05 19.33 1.95
N ALA A 7 11.83 20.51 2.56
CA ALA A 7 12.86 21.18 3.35
C ALA A 7 13.25 20.38 4.61
N ASP A 8 12.30 19.72 5.27
CA ASP A 8 12.58 18.84 6.41
C ASP A 8 13.36 17.58 5.97
N ALA A 9 12.95 16.94 4.88
CA ALA A 9 13.65 15.79 4.30
C ALA A 9 15.11 16.13 3.96
N ARG A 10 15.35 17.30 3.35
CA ARG A 10 16.72 17.80 3.07
C ARG A 10 17.51 18.05 4.35
N ARG A 11 16.91 18.68 5.38
CA ARG A 11 17.57 18.90 6.68
C ARG A 11 17.97 17.58 7.34
N ARG A 12 17.16 16.54 7.17
CA ARG A 12 17.44 15.16 7.63
C ARG A 12 18.35 14.36 6.69
N ARG A 13 18.83 14.96 5.60
CA ARG A 13 19.69 14.34 4.57
C ARG A 13 19.05 13.09 3.93
N MET A 14 17.73 13.07 3.82
CA MET A 14 17.01 12.00 3.16
C MET A 14 17.15 12.12 1.64
N ALA A 15 17.37 10.99 0.96
CA ALA A 15 17.17 10.90 -0.48
C ALA A 15 15.69 10.64 -0.74
N PHE A 16 15.04 11.48 -1.55
CA PHE A 16 13.65 11.31 -1.93
C PHE A 16 13.42 11.75 -3.38
N VAL A 17 12.34 11.24 -3.97
CA VAL A 17 11.85 11.62 -5.29
C VAL A 17 10.43 12.17 -5.09
N PRO A 18 10.11 13.39 -5.54
CA PRO A 18 8.77 13.92 -5.41
C PRO A 18 7.80 13.14 -6.32
N VAL A 19 6.57 12.92 -5.83
CA VAL A 19 5.51 12.23 -6.57
C VAL A 19 4.57 13.25 -7.20
N LEU A 20 4.39 13.17 -8.52
CA LEU A 20 3.47 13.95 -9.32
C LEU A 20 2.26 13.11 -9.71
N ARG A 21 1.06 13.59 -9.44
CA ARG A 21 -0.20 13.01 -9.93
C ARG A 21 -0.71 13.80 -11.11
N LEU A 22 -1.32 13.12 -12.08
CA LEU A 22 -1.96 13.78 -13.22
C LEU A 22 -3.14 14.69 -12.82
N SER A 23 -3.67 14.52 -11.61
CA SER A 23 -4.72 15.37 -11.04
C SER A 23 -4.20 16.53 -10.18
N ASP A 24 -2.88 16.67 -10.00
CA ASP A 24 -2.34 17.70 -9.11
C ASP A 24 -2.61 19.11 -9.64
N ALA A 25 -2.98 20.01 -8.72
CA ALA A 25 -3.21 21.42 -9.01
C ALA A 25 -1.91 22.11 -9.48
N PRO A 26 -1.99 23.18 -10.29
CA PRO A 26 -0.80 23.87 -10.81
C PRO A 26 0.20 24.32 -9.74
N SER A 27 -0.28 24.76 -8.57
CA SER A 27 0.56 25.16 -7.44
C SER A 27 1.34 23.99 -6.82
N THR A 28 0.74 22.80 -6.78
CA THR A 28 1.40 21.56 -6.35
C THR A 28 2.48 21.16 -7.36
N ARG A 29 2.17 21.21 -8.66
CA ARG A 29 3.14 20.91 -9.72
C ARG A 29 4.34 21.84 -9.68
N ALA A 30 4.12 23.14 -9.47
CA ALA A 30 5.21 24.10 -9.34
C ALA A 30 6.14 23.78 -8.14
N GLN A 31 5.58 23.32 -7.01
CA GLN A 31 6.38 22.89 -5.86
C GLN A 31 7.19 21.63 -6.15
N ILE A 32 6.63 20.70 -6.93
CA ILE A 32 7.32 19.49 -7.40
C ILE A 32 8.44 19.87 -8.37
N ALA A 33 8.17 20.71 -9.38
CA ALA A 33 9.16 21.18 -10.35
C ALA A 33 10.35 21.89 -9.68
N ALA A 34 10.08 22.76 -8.70
CA ALA A 34 11.17 23.40 -7.94
C ALA A 34 12.00 22.35 -7.16
N CYS A 35 11.38 21.27 -6.69
CA CYS A 35 12.06 20.19 -6.00
C CYS A 35 12.92 19.34 -6.95
N THR A 36 12.40 18.98 -8.13
CA THR A 36 13.14 18.20 -9.13
C THR A 36 14.39 18.94 -9.59
N GLN A 37 14.28 20.26 -9.84
CA GLN A 37 15.39 21.12 -10.24
C GLN A 37 16.43 21.29 -9.12
N SER A 38 15.98 21.44 -7.86
CA SER A 38 16.89 21.61 -6.72
C SER A 38 17.68 20.34 -6.38
N ASP A 39 17.03 19.17 -6.49
CA ASP A 39 17.61 17.93 -5.97
C ASP A 39 18.22 17.04 -7.04
N GLY A 40 17.82 17.22 -8.32
CA GLY A 40 18.37 16.46 -9.45
C GLY A 40 18.09 14.96 -9.39
N ARG A 41 17.04 14.54 -8.68
CA ARG A 41 16.67 13.12 -8.48
C ARG A 41 15.51 12.65 -9.36
N GLY A 42 15.07 13.46 -10.31
CA GLY A 42 13.92 13.14 -11.17
C GLY A 42 12.59 13.22 -10.44
N VAL A 43 11.57 12.54 -10.96
CA VAL A 43 10.18 12.59 -10.48
C VAL A 43 9.53 11.21 -10.57
N ALA A 44 8.65 10.88 -9.65
CA ALA A 44 7.76 9.73 -9.78
C ALA A 44 6.40 10.20 -10.27
N ILE A 45 5.93 9.71 -11.42
CA ILE A 45 4.59 10.02 -11.92
C ILE A 45 3.65 8.89 -11.51
N ARG A 46 2.61 9.24 -10.76
CA ARG A 46 1.57 8.31 -10.35
C ARG A 46 0.35 8.43 -11.24
N HIS A 47 0.11 7.38 -12.02
CA HIS A 47 -1.00 7.23 -12.95
C HIS A 47 -1.98 6.21 -12.39
N ARG A 48 -3.26 6.59 -12.24
CA ARG A 48 -4.30 5.64 -11.86
C ARG A 48 -4.69 4.83 -13.09
N LEU A 49 -4.72 3.51 -12.97
CA LEU A 49 -5.14 2.60 -14.04
C LEU A 49 -6.66 2.41 -14.09
N LEU A 50 -7.29 2.32 -12.92
CA LEU A 50 -8.73 2.10 -12.83
C LEU A 50 -9.49 3.42 -12.87
N GLY A 51 -10.54 3.46 -13.68
CA GLY A 51 -11.39 4.64 -13.84
C GLY A 51 -10.73 5.83 -14.56
N SER A 52 -9.51 5.67 -15.08
CA SER A 52 -8.85 6.65 -15.94
C SER A 52 -9.41 6.56 -17.37
N ALA A 53 -10.61 7.08 -17.58
CA ALA A 53 -11.06 7.39 -18.93
C ALA A 53 -10.18 8.53 -19.52
N SER A 54 -10.09 8.62 -20.84
CA SER A 54 -9.43 9.72 -21.55
C SER A 54 -9.89 11.07 -20.98
N ILE A 55 -8.99 11.82 -20.37
CA ILE A 55 -9.32 13.13 -19.80
C ILE A 55 -9.48 14.10 -20.96
N ASN A 56 -10.71 14.58 -21.20
CA ASN A 56 -11.04 15.47 -22.32
C ASN A 56 -10.64 14.90 -23.69
N GLY A 57 -10.75 13.58 -23.89
CA GLY A 57 -10.38 12.91 -25.15
C GLY A 57 -8.88 12.72 -25.36
N ARG A 58 -8.06 13.00 -24.34
CA ARG A 58 -6.60 12.81 -24.39
C ARG A 58 -6.21 11.47 -23.78
N GLY A 59 -5.35 10.73 -24.48
CA GLY A 59 -4.81 9.46 -24.01
C GLY A 59 -3.78 9.62 -22.88
N ALA A 60 -3.49 8.52 -22.18
CA ALA A 60 -2.53 8.49 -21.08
C ALA A 60 -1.13 8.97 -21.50
N GLU A 61 -0.66 8.59 -22.69
CA GLU A 61 0.62 9.04 -23.25
C GLU A 61 0.76 10.57 -23.26
N THR A 62 -0.20 11.27 -23.86
CA THR A 62 -0.15 12.74 -23.95
C THR A 62 -0.16 13.38 -22.56
N LEU A 63 -0.92 12.83 -21.62
CA LEU A 63 -1.02 13.36 -20.26
C LEU A 63 0.29 13.14 -19.48
N LEU A 64 0.94 11.99 -19.66
CA LEU A 64 2.22 11.66 -19.04
C LEU A 64 3.36 12.54 -19.59
N ILE A 65 3.43 12.70 -20.90
CA ILE A 65 4.44 13.58 -21.55
C ILE A 65 4.28 15.03 -21.08
N GLU A 66 3.05 15.55 -21.05
CA GLU A 66 2.83 16.90 -20.54
C GLU A 66 3.20 17.04 -19.07
N ALA A 67 2.87 16.02 -18.24
CA ALA A 67 3.24 16.03 -16.84
C ALA A 67 4.77 16.10 -16.65
N LEU A 68 5.53 15.33 -17.44
CA LEU A 68 6.99 15.39 -17.48
C LEU A 68 7.51 16.78 -17.88
N HIS A 69 6.96 17.36 -18.94
CA HIS A 69 7.30 18.73 -19.37
C HIS A 69 7.01 19.77 -18.28
N THR A 70 5.93 19.62 -17.50
CA THR A 70 5.62 20.58 -16.43
C THR A 70 6.65 20.63 -15.30
N VAL A 71 7.46 19.58 -15.15
CA VAL A 71 8.47 19.47 -14.09
C VAL A 71 9.91 19.42 -14.64
N ASP A 72 10.08 19.60 -15.95
CA ASP A 72 11.36 19.60 -16.66
C ASP A 72 12.19 18.34 -16.41
N VAL A 73 11.54 17.17 -16.55
CA VAL A 73 12.19 15.86 -16.38
C VAL A 73 11.98 15.02 -17.63
N GLU A 74 13.07 14.54 -18.22
CA GLU A 74 13.05 13.53 -19.28
C GLU A 74 12.52 12.19 -18.77
N ILE A 75 11.88 11.39 -19.63
CA ILE A 75 11.28 10.11 -19.23
C ILE A 75 12.29 9.14 -18.60
N THR A 76 13.55 9.19 -19.01
CA THR A 76 14.66 8.40 -18.43
C THR A 76 15.02 8.77 -16.99
N GLY A 77 14.60 9.95 -16.54
CA GLY A 77 14.71 10.40 -15.15
C GLY A 77 13.45 10.16 -14.32
N ALA A 78 12.41 9.57 -14.90
CA ALA A 78 11.11 9.42 -14.26
C ALA A 78 10.79 7.98 -13.84
N ASP A 79 10.18 7.83 -12.67
CA ASP A 79 9.59 6.57 -12.21
C ASP A 79 8.10 6.56 -12.54
N LEU A 80 7.58 5.47 -13.13
CA LEU A 80 6.16 5.30 -13.40
C LEU A 80 5.51 4.46 -12.30
N ILE A 81 4.60 5.04 -11.53
CA ILE A 81 3.77 4.33 -10.56
C ILE A 81 2.40 4.12 -11.19
N LEU A 82 2.10 2.88 -11.53
CA LEU A 82 0.80 2.41 -11.99
C LEU A 82 -0.04 2.05 -10.78
N ASP A 83 -1.09 2.81 -10.51
CA ASP A 83 -1.87 2.73 -9.28
C ASP A 83 -3.27 2.16 -9.55
N LEU A 84 -3.49 0.95 -9.06
CA LEU A 84 -4.79 0.27 -9.07
C LEU A 84 -5.72 0.79 -7.94
N ASP A 85 -5.22 1.64 -7.04
CA ASP A 85 -5.96 2.11 -5.86
C ASP A 85 -6.49 0.91 -5.05
N PHE A 86 -7.73 0.99 -4.55
CA PHE A 86 -8.40 -0.11 -3.87
C PHE A 86 -9.07 -1.04 -4.89
N ILE A 87 -8.71 -2.31 -4.85
CA ILE A 87 -9.28 -3.37 -5.70
C ILE A 87 -10.45 -4.01 -4.95
N SER A 88 -11.66 -3.51 -5.15
CA SER A 88 -12.87 -4.08 -4.55
C SER A 88 -13.27 -5.39 -5.21
N GLU A 89 -13.91 -6.31 -4.47
CA GLU A 89 -14.40 -7.61 -4.96
C GLU A 89 -15.25 -7.51 -6.25
N ASP A 90 -15.98 -6.41 -6.43
CA ASP A 90 -16.82 -6.18 -7.61
C ASP A 90 -16.05 -5.78 -8.89
N VAL A 91 -14.76 -5.46 -8.78
CA VAL A 91 -13.93 -5.11 -9.94
C VAL A 91 -13.34 -6.41 -10.47
N ASP A 92 -13.64 -6.71 -11.73
CA ASP A 92 -12.97 -7.75 -12.49
C ASP A 92 -11.66 -7.19 -13.07
N LEU A 93 -10.54 -7.83 -12.76
CA LEU A 93 -9.20 -7.41 -13.19
C LEU A 93 -8.47 -8.61 -13.77
N GLU A 94 -8.52 -8.71 -15.10
CA GLU A 94 -7.78 -9.73 -15.83
C GLU A 94 -6.33 -9.29 -16.02
N ALA A 95 -5.40 -10.21 -15.77
CA ALA A 95 -3.98 -9.91 -15.85
C ALA A 95 -3.55 -9.56 -17.29
N GLU A 96 -4.21 -10.11 -18.32
CA GLU A 96 -3.98 -9.77 -19.73
C GLU A 96 -4.30 -8.30 -20.06
N ASP A 97 -5.39 -7.76 -19.52
CA ASP A 97 -5.78 -6.36 -19.75
C ASP A 97 -4.81 -5.40 -19.07
N VAL A 98 -4.37 -5.76 -17.86
CA VAL A 98 -3.36 -5.00 -17.12
C VAL A 98 -1.99 -5.08 -17.82
N ALA A 99 -1.62 -6.26 -18.34
CA ALA A 99 -0.41 -6.48 -19.12
C ALA A 99 -0.37 -5.60 -20.38
N ALA A 100 -1.45 -5.58 -21.17
CA ALA A 100 -1.55 -4.75 -22.36
C ALA A 100 -1.40 -3.25 -22.01
N THR A 101 -2.01 -2.82 -20.91
CA THR A 101 -1.89 -1.44 -20.43
C THR A 101 -0.45 -1.11 -19.98
N ILE A 102 0.23 -2.03 -19.31
CA ILE A 102 1.64 -1.88 -18.93
C ILE A 102 2.51 -1.75 -20.18
N ASP A 103 2.32 -2.61 -21.18
CA ASP A 103 3.08 -2.57 -22.43
C ASP A 103 2.89 -1.23 -23.16
N ASP A 104 1.65 -0.74 -23.27
CA ASP A 104 1.35 0.57 -23.88
C ASP A 104 2.06 1.72 -23.14
N LEU A 105 1.99 1.73 -21.81
CA LEU A 105 2.57 2.81 -21.00
C LEU A 105 4.10 2.76 -20.95
N THR A 106 4.68 1.56 -21.02
CA THR A 106 6.13 1.40 -21.05
C THR A 106 6.72 1.61 -22.44
N ALA A 107 5.91 1.48 -23.50
CA ALA A 107 6.30 1.83 -24.87
C ALA A 107 6.47 3.35 -25.10
N ILE A 108 5.89 4.20 -24.24
CA ILE A 108 6.05 5.67 -24.29
C ILE A 108 7.54 6.05 -24.22
N GLY A 109 8.34 5.30 -23.47
CA GLY A 109 9.78 5.48 -23.44
C GLY A 109 10.46 4.78 -22.27
N ASN A 110 11.76 5.00 -22.14
CA ASN A 110 12.58 4.27 -21.19
C ASN A 110 12.48 4.85 -19.77
N TRP A 111 11.40 4.55 -19.05
CA TRP A 111 11.22 4.92 -17.65
C TRP A 111 12.38 4.42 -16.78
N ARG A 112 12.80 5.21 -15.77
CA ARG A 112 13.82 4.80 -14.80
C ARG A 112 13.38 3.56 -14.01
N SER A 113 12.13 3.56 -13.56
CA SER A 113 11.49 2.41 -12.91
C SER A 113 10.00 2.37 -13.24
N VAL A 114 9.39 1.20 -13.13
CA VAL A 114 7.95 1.00 -13.28
C VAL A 114 7.49 0.16 -12.10
N VAL A 115 6.48 0.63 -11.38
CA VAL A 115 5.95 -0.01 -10.17
C VAL A 115 4.44 -0.14 -10.32
N LEU A 116 3.90 -1.33 -10.03
CA LEU A 116 2.46 -1.55 -9.95
C LEU A 116 2.07 -1.57 -8.47
N VAL A 117 1.17 -0.67 -8.08
CA VAL A 117 0.70 -0.54 -6.70
C VAL A 117 -0.81 -0.76 -6.60
N GLY A 118 -1.25 -1.48 -5.58
CA GLY A 118 -2.66 -1.74 -5.31
C GLY A 118 -2.89 -2.22 -3.88
N SER A 119 -4.15 -2.30 -3.46
CA SER A 119 -4.52 -2.90 -2.18
C SER A 119 -5.93 -3.46 -2.22
N SER A 120 -6.11 -4.63 -1.63
CA SER A 120 -7.43 -5.24 -1.39
C SER A 120 -7.94 -4.98 0.04
N MET A 121 -7.22 -4.22 0.86
CA MET A 121 -7.64 -3.93 2.23
C MET A 121 -8.81 -2.93 2.25
N PRO A 122 -10.00 -3.29 2.74
CA PRO A 122 -11.14 -2.40 2.75
C PRO A 122 -10.96 -1.25 3.75
N SER A 123 -11.63 -0.13 3.49
CA SER A 123 -11.62 1.04 4.38
C SER A 123 -12.36 0.78 5.70
N SER A 124 -13.22 -0.24 5.75
CA SER A 124 -13.94 -0.70 6.94
C SER A 124 -13.96 -2.22 6.99
N LEU A 125 -13.80 -2.76 8.21
CA LEU A 125 -13.95 -4.20 8.49
C LEU A 125 -15.36 -4.56 8.96
N GLY A 126 -16.25 -3.57 9.13
CA GLY A 126 -17.65 -3.78 9.52
C GLY A 126 -18.55 -4.12 8.33
N GLY A 127 -19.86 -4.22 8.58
CA GLY A 127 -20.85 -4.40 7.50
C GLY A 127 -20.82 -5.77 6.83
N GLY A 128 -20.33 -6.81 7.52
CA GLY A 128 -20.25 -8.18 7.00
C GLY A 128 -18.91 -8.54 6.35
N VAL A 129 -17.98 -7.58 6.22
CA VAL A 129 -16.64 -7.82 5.65
C VAL A 129 -15.82 -8.78 6.53
N VAL A 130 -15.74 -8.52 7.83
CA VAL A 130 -15.18 -9.46 8.82
C VAL A 130 -16.15 -9.54 9.98
N ASN A 131 -16.64 -10.75 10.29
CA ASN A 131 -17.52 -10.96 11.43
C ASN A 131 -16.80 -10.63 12.74
N GLU A 132 -17.55 -10.15 13.73
CA GLU A 132 -17.01 -9.84 15.04
C GLU A 132 -16.73 -11.13 15.83
N GLY A 133 -15.67 -11.16 16.64
CA GLY A 133 -15.24 -12.34 17.39
C GLY A 133 -14.67 -13.46 16.52
N THR A 134 -14.30 -13.19 15.27
CA THR A 134 -13.72 -14.19 14.35
C THR A 134 -12.38 -13.73 13.79
N ILE A 135 -11.74 -14.63 13.02
CA ILE A 135 -10.61 -14.31 12.16
C ILE A 135 -11.06 -14.26 10.70
N GLY A 136 -11.15 -13.05 10.16
CA GLY A 136 -11.42 -12.83 8.74
C GLY A 136 -10.21 -13.21 7.89
N ARG A 137 -10.46 -13.60 6.63
CA ARG A 137 -9.41 -13.87 5.65
C ARG A 137 -9.74 -13.09 4.38
N LEU A 138 -9.03 -11.98 4.18
CA LEU A 138 -9.26 -11.10 3.04
C LEU A 138 -8.26 -11.45 1.94
N PRO A 139 -8.69 -11.62 0.69
CA PRO A 139 -7.78 -11.95 -0.41
C PRO A 139 -6.79 -10.81 -0.68
N ARG A 140 -5.56 -11.14 -1.08
CA ARG A 140 -4.54 -10.18 -1.55
C ARG A 140 -4.56 -10.14 -3.07
N ARG A 141 -5.63 -9.58 -3.65
CA ARG A 141 -5.85 -9.58 -5.10
C ARG A 141 -4.75 -8.84 -5.86
N GLU A 142 -4.18 -7.80 -5.26
CA GLU A 142 -3.01 -7.08 -5.79
C GLU A 142 -1.79 -8.00 -5.94
N TRP A 143 -1.59 -8.91 -4.98
CA TRP A 143 -0.48 -9.86 -4.99
C TRP A 143 -0.72 -10.97 -6.01
N ASP A 144 -1.94 -11.51 -6.05
CA ASP A 144 -2.32 -12.53 -7.03
C ASP A 144 -2.17 -12.01 -8.47
N LEU A 145 -2.70 -10.81 -8.75
CA LEU A 145 -2.56 -10.14 -10.05
C LEU A 145 -1.08 -9.97 -10.45
N TRP A 146 -0.24 -9.50 -9.53
CA TRP A 146 1.18 -9.31 -9.84
C TRP A 146 1.90 -10.63 -10.11
N ARG A 147 1.59 -11.70 -9.38
CA ARG A 147 2.14 -13.04 -9.64
C ARG A 147 1.73 -13.55 -11.02
N ASP A 148 0.49 -13.33 -11.42
CA ASP A 148 0.00 -13.74 -12.73
C ASP A 148 0.71 -12.95 -13.85
N LEU A 149 0.90 -11.63 -13.69
CA LEU A 149 1.72 -10.81 -14.59
C LEU A 149 3.18 -11.31 -14.69
N ALA A 150 3.78 -11.72 -13.57
CA ALA A 150 5.14 -12.27 -13.56
C ALA A 150 5.24 -13.58 -14.35
N ALA A 151 4.17 -14.39 -14.36
CA ALA A 151 4.11 -15.61 -15.15
C ALA A 151 3.89 -15.35 -16.67
N MET A 152 3.27 -14.22 -17.05
CA MET A 152 2.92 -13.89 -18.44
C MET A 152 4.08 -13.45 -19.34
N GLN A 153 5.29 -13.25 -18.80
CA GLN A 153 6.48 -12.81 -19.57
C GLN A 153 6.25 -11.51 -20.37
N ILE A 154 5.61 -10.53 -19.73
CA ILE A 154 5.38 -9.19 -20.32
C ILE A 154 6.68 -8.45 -20.60
N SER A 155 6.65 -7.48 -21.54
CA SER A 155 7.85 -6.83 -22.07
C SER A 155 8.71 -6.16 -20.98
N ARG A 156 8.04 -5.59 -19.97
CA ARG A 156 8.64 -5.02 -18.77
C ARG A 156 7.76 -5.29 -17.56
N LEU A 157 8.12 -6.31 -16.79
CA LEU A 157 7.46 -6.60 -15.50
C LEU A 157 7.66 -5.42 -14.54
N PRO A 158 6.59 -4.74 -14.07
CA PRO A 158 6.70 -3.73 -13.05
C PRO A 158 7.09 -4.33 -11.71
N THR A 159 7.86 -3.60 -10.90
CA THR A 159 8.09 -3.97 -9.51
C THR A 159 6.78 -3.98 -8.74
N PHE A 160 6.58 -4.98 -7.87
CA PHE A 160 5.44 -5.01 -6.96
C PHE A 160 5.52 -3.87 -5.94
N GLY A 161 4.38 -3.24 -5.67
CA GLY A 161 4.18 -2.45 -4.47
C GLY A 161 2.72 -2.52 -4.01
N ASP A 162 2.47 -2.07 -2.79
CA ASP A 162 1.14 -2.06 -2.21
C ASP A 162 0.99 -0.92 -1.17
N TYR A 163 -0.12 -0.94 -0.44
CA TYR A 163 -0.41 -0.01 0.66
C TYR A 163 -0.21 -0.67 2.02
N ALA A 164 0.70 -1.64 2.08
CA ALA A 164 0.91 -2.52 3.22
C ALA A 164 -0.43 -3.12 3.70
N ILE A 165 -0.72 -2.97 4.99
CA ILE A 165 -1.92 -3.50 5.63
C ILE A 165 -3.08 -2.50 5.68
N GLN A 166 -3.13 -1.49 4.81
CA GLN A 166 -4.10 -0.39 4.87
C GLN A 166 -4.84 -0.16 3.54
N ASN A 167 -6.02 0.46 3.64
CA ASN A 167 -6.69 0.98 2.46
C ASN A 167 -5.91 2.20 1.91
N PRO A 168 -5.84 2.39 0.58
CA PRO A 168 -5.17 3.53 -0.04
C PRO A 168 -5.75 4.90 0.33
N LYS A 169 -7.04 4.94 0.69
CA LYS A 169 -7.70 6.16 1.17
C LYS A 169 -7.39 6.31 2.65
N PRO A 170 -6.61 7.33 3.06
CA PRO A 170 -6.38 7.57 4.46
C PRO A 170 -7.73 7.89 5.15
N PRO A 171 -7.88 7.53 6.43
CA PRO A 171 -9.03 7.98 7.21
C PRO A 171 -9.11 9.52 7.17
N PHE A 172 -10.32 10.07 7.00
CA PHE A 172 -10.51 11.53 6.97
C PHE A 172 -10.10 12.17 8.30
N GLU A 173 -9.59 13.40 8.26
CA GLU A 173 -9.34 14.19 9.46
C GLU A 173 -10.63 14.28 10.31
N GLY A 174 -10.54 13.89 11.59
CA GLY A 174 -11.70 13.85 12.50
C GLY A 174 -12.47 12.52 12.52
N GLN A 175 -12.13 11.56 11.67
CA GLN A 175 -12.57 10.17 11.85
C GLN A 175 -11.90 9.63 13.13
N SER A 176 -12.70 9.10 14.07
CA SER A 176 -12.18 8.63 15.36
C SER A 176 -11.15 7.52 15.13
N SER A 177 -9.88 7.88 15.21
CA SER A 177 -8.77 6.99 15.54
C SER A 177 -8.70 6.98 17.07
N GLY A 178 -8.83 5.81 17.68
CA GLY A 178 -8.92 5.71 19.14
C GLY A 178 -9.84 4.60 19.63
N PRO A 179 -10.13 4.56 20.93
CA PRO A 179 -10.77 3.41 21.57
C PRO A 179 -12.25 3.23 21.16
N GLY A 180 -12.84 4.18 20.42
CA GLY A 180 -14.16 4.01 19.82
C GLY A 180 -14.21 2.99 18.67
N GLN A 181 -13.06 2.52 18.16
CA GLN A 181 -13.00 1.44 17.18
C GLN A 181 -12.91 0.06 17.85
N ARG A 182 -13.30 -0.97 17.11
CA ARG A 182 -13.13 -2.37 17.54
C ARG A 182 -11.69 -2.82 17.33
N ALA A 183 -11.14 -3.53 18.32
CA ALA A 183 -9.81 -4.11 18.21
C ALA A 183 -9.74 -5.05 16.99
N ASN A 184 -8.66 -4.92 16.23
CA ASN A 184 -8.32 -5.83 15.14
C ASN A 184 -6.82 -5.81 14.89
N ILE A 185 -6.29 -6.95 14.50
CA ILE A 185 -4.92 -7.12 14.01
C ILE A 185 -5.01 -7.45 12.52
N ARG A 186 -4.05 -7.01 11.71
CA ARG A 186 -3.96 -7.38 10.29
C ARG A 186 -2.62 -8.05 10.09
N TYR A 187 -2.66 -9.28 9.64
CA TYR A 187 -1.50 -10.14 9.56
C TYR A 187 -1.44 -10.79 8.19
N THR A 188 -0.38 -10.50 7.45
CA THR A 188 -0.24 -10.92 6.05
C THR A 188 0.16 -12.38 5.99
N ALA A 189 -0.49 -13.13 5.12
CA ALA A 189 -0.09 -14.47 4.72
C ALA A 189 0.03 -14.52 3.20
N ASP A 190 0.23 -15.72 2.65
CA ASP A 190 0.64 -15.87 1.25
C ASP A 190 -0.29 -15.15 0.25
N GLN A 191 -1.56 -15.55 0.23
CA GLN A 191 -2.58 -14.96 -0.67
C GLN A 191 -3.70 -14.27 0.09
N THR A 192 -3.60 -14.18 1.42
CA THR A 192 -4.65 -13.57 2.25
C THR A 192 -4.05 -12.68 3.33
N THR A 193 -4.85 -11.78 3.86
CA THR A 193 -4.59 -11.10 5.13
C THR A 193 -5.54 -11.66 6.17
N LEU A 194 -5.00 -12.20 7.25
CA LEU A 194 -5.74 -12.62 8.42
C LEU A 194 -6.12 -11.39 9.23
N VAL A 195 -7.38 -11.32 9.65
CA VAL A 195 -7.94 -10.20 10.40
C VAL A 195 -8.71 -10.72 11.61
N PRO A 196 -8.02 -11.07 12.72
CA PRO A 196 -8.67 -11.23 14.00
C PRO A 196 -9.40 -9.94 14.38
N ARG A 197 -10.70 -10.04 14.69
CA ARG A 197 -11.55 -8.88 14.98
C ARG A 197 -12.36 -9.11 16.25
N ALA A 198 -12.25 -8.19 17.20
CA ALA A 198 -12.92 -8.31 18.49
C ALA A 198 -14.43 -8.04 18.40
N VAL A 199 -15.16 -8.47 19.44
CA VAL A 199 -16.63 -8.35 19.53
C VAL A 199 -17.05 -6.90 19.72
N GLY A 200 -16.37 -6.10 20.53
CA GLY A 200 -16.81 -4.74 20.89
C GLY A 200 -15.80 -3.64 20.57
N ALA A 201 -16.15 -2.39 20.88
CA ALA A 201 -15.22 -1.28 20.80
C ALA A 201 -14.25 -1.32 22.01
N VAL A 202 -12.99 -0.93 21.80
CA VAL A 202 -11.95 -0.99 22.85
C VAL A 202 -12.32 -0.13 24.07
N ILE A 203 -13.04 0.98 23.88
CA ILE A 203 -13.49 1.86 24.97
C ILE A 203 -14.54 1.18 25.87
N GLN A 204 -15.25 0.17 25.35
CA GLN A 204 -16.30 -0.55 26.05
C GLN A 204 -15.75 -1.81 26.71
N GLU A 205 -14.91 -2.55 25.98
CA GLU A 205 -14.47 -3.89 26.36
C GLU A 205 -13.03 -3.94 26.92
N GLY A 206 -12.26 -2.86 26.76
CA GLY A 206 -10.87 -2.77 27.21
C GLY A 206 -9.83 -3.27 26.20
N ALA A 207 -8.56 -2.99 26.49
CA ALA A 207 -7.44 -3.37 25.63
C ALA A 207 -7.12 -4.88 25.67
N GLU A 208 -7.62 -5.61 26.67
CA GLU A 208 -7.47 -7.07 26.82
C GLU A 208 -7.97 -7.86 25.59
N GLN A 209 -8.90 -7.29 24.82
CA GLN A 209 -9.30 -7.87 23.54
C GLN A 209 -8.10 -8.12 22.62
N TYR A 210 -7.07 -7.28 22.65
CA TYR A 210 -5.88 -7.50 21.83
C TYR A 210 -5.10 -8.74 22.26
N ARG A 211 -5.10 -9.12 23.55
CA ARG A 211 -4.51 -10.38 24.01
C ARG A 211 -5.23 -11.57 23.38
N GLU A 212 -6.57 -11.57 23.44
CA GLU A 212 -7.40 -12.60 22.81
C GLU A 212 -7.15 -12.69 21.29
N LEU A 213 -7.02 -11.54 20.62
CA LEU A 213 -6.71 -11.49 19.19
C LEU A 213 -5.31 -12.03 18.88
N CYS A 214 -4.32 -11.77 19.74
CA CYS A 214 -2.98 -12.32 19.60
C CYS A 214 -2.97 -13.85 19.82
N GLU A 215 -3.66 -14.35 20.84
CA GLU A 215 -3.83 -15.78 21.09
C GLU A 215 -4.48 -16.49 19.88
N LEU A 216 -5.55 -15.90 19.34
CA LEU A 216 -6.20 -16.38 18.13
C LEU A 216 -5.22 -16.44 16.95
N LEU A 217 -4.41 -15.41 16.77
CA LEU A 217 -3.46 -15.32 15.66
C LEU A 217 -2.30 -16.31 15.80
N VAL A 218 -1.69 -16.42 16.98
CA VAL A 218 -0.59 -17.37 17.25
C VAL A 218 -1.04 -18.83 17.09
N SER A 219 -2.33 -19.12 17.29
CA SER A 219 -2.89 -20.45 17.04
C SER A 219 -3.05 -20.81 15.56
N GLN A 220 -2.88 -19.84 14.64
CA GLN A 220 -3.03 -20.07 13.20
C GLN A 220 -1.77 -20.68 12.59
N PRO A 221 -1.90 -21.59 11.61
CA PRO A 221 -0.74 -22.14 10.90
C PRO A 221 0.03 -21.08 10.10
N GLU A 222 -0.60 -19.94 9.76
CA GLU A 222 0.06 -18.84 9.06
C GLU A 222 0.93 -17.95 9.95
N PHE A 223 0.86 -18.12 11.28
CA PHE A 223 1.74 -17.36 12.16
C PHE A 223 3.20 -17.78 11.93
N ALA A 224 4.06 -16.82 11.60
CA ALA A 224 5.41 -17.06 11.12
C ALA A 224 6.39 -17.40 12.25
N GLY A 225 5.95 -17.23 13.51
CA GLY A 225 6.76 -17.43 14.70
C GLY A 225 7.34 -16.11 15.22
N ALA A 226 7.58 -16.06 16.52
CA ALA A 226 8.02 -14.85 17.23
C ALA A 226 9.31 -14.23 16.66
N ASP A 227 10.23 -15.07 16.18
CA ASP A 227 11.54 -14.64 15.67
C ASP A 227 11.49 -14.04 14.25
N PHE A 228 10.32 -14.02 13.58
CA PHE A 228 10.22 -13.59 12.17
C PHE A 228 10.39 -12.07 11.99
N SER A 229 9.73 -11.26 12.83
CA SER A 229 9.87 -9.80 12.80
C SER A 229 9.57 -9.21 14.18
N TRP A 230 9.88 -7.92 14.38
CA TRP A 230 9.48 -7.21 15.60
C TRP A 230 7.98 -7.33 15.86
N GLY A 231 7.15 -7.23 14.82
CA GLY A 231 5.71 -7.36 14.96
C GLY A 231 5.25 -8.75 15.40
N ASP A 232 5.92 -9.81 14.95
CA ASP A 232 5.61 -11.19 15.34
C ASP A 232 5.97 -11.44 16.81
N GLN A 233 7.10 -10.90 17.27
CA GLN A 233 7.49 -10.95 18.68
C GLN A 233 6.46 -10.23 19.56
N GLU A 234 6.01 -9.03 19.18
CA GLU A 234 4.99 -8.28 19.94
C GLU A 234 3.66 -9.05 20.06
N ILE A 235 3.23 -9.67 18.96
CA ILE A 235 2.03 -10.52 18.93
C ILE A 235 2.22 -11.72 19.87
N PHE A 236 3.36 -12.40 19.78
CA PHE A 236 3.67 -13.55 20.63
C PHE A 236 3.71 -13.16 22.11
N ASP A 237 4.45 -12.12 22.47
CA ASP A 237 4.61 -11.67 23.85
C ASP A 237 3.26 -11.31 24.48
N CYS A 238 2.39 -10.64 23.72
CA CYS A 238 1.06 -10.30 24.21
C CYS A 238 0.19 -11.55 24.40
N ALA A 239 0.20 -12.48 23.44
CA ALA A 239 -0.54 -13.74 23.52
C ALA A 239 -0.15 -14.60 24.73
N TYR A 240 1.13 -14.59 25.11
CA TYR A 240 1.64 -15.36 26.25
C TYR A 240 1.70 -14.57 27.56
N GLY A 241 1.17 -13.33 27.58
CA GLY A 241 1.16 -12.48 28.78
C GLY A 241 2.54 -12.01 29.22
N LEU A 242 3.52 -11.97 28.31
CA LEU A 242 4.86 -11.42 28.52
C LEU A 242 4.89 -9.89 28.36
N SER A 243 3.90 -9.34 27.66
CA SER A 243 3.64 -7.91 27.55
C SER A 243 2.17 -7.57 27.77
N GLU A 244 1.91 -6.32 28.17
CA GLU A 244 0.54 -5.82 28.28
C GLU A 244 0.01 -5.41 26.90
N PRO A 245 -1.31 -5.59 26.64
CA PRO A 245 -1.87 -5.20 25.37
C PRO A 245 -1.90 -3.69 25.27
N GLY A 246 -1.18 -3.11 24.30
CA GLY A 246 -1.23 -1.68 24.06
C GLY A 246 -2.35 -1.28 23.10
N TRP A 247 -2.21 -0.07 22.57
CA TRP A 247 -3.25 0.57 21.78
C TRP A 247 -3.18 0.20 20.29
N GLN A 248 -4.20 0.60 19.55
CA GLN A 248 -4.35 0.30 18.11
C GLN A 248 -3.08 0.61 17.30
N GLU A 249 -2.34 1.67 17.63
CA GLU A 249 -1.11 2.05 16.93
C GLU A 249 -0.02 0.97 17.02
N GLN A 250 0.15 0.32 18.18
CA GLN A 250 1.11 -0.78 18.35
C GLN A 250 0.78 -1.92 17.38
N TRP A 251 -0.49 -2.30 17.28
CA TRP A 251 -0.94 -3.41 16.42
C TRP A 251 -0.89 -3.07 14.93
N ARG A 252 -1.05 -1.79 14.58
CA ARG A 252 -0.75 -1.32 13.22
C ARG A 252 0.75 -1.41 12.93
N GLY A 253 1.59 -1.00 13.86
CA GLY A 253 3.04 -1.16 13.76
C GLY A 253 3.44 -2.63 13.58
N ALA A 254 2.94 -3.51 14.44
CA ALA A 254 3.27 -4.94 14.42
C ALA A 254 2.86 -5.59 13.09
N GLY A 255 1.63 -5.37 12.64
CA GLY A 255 1.15 -5.88 11.36
C GLY A 255 1.93 -5.33 10.16
N THR A 256 2.32 -4.03 10.17
CA THR A 256 3.16 -3.46 9.12
C THR A 256 4.57 -4.02 9.14
N SER A 257 5.19 -4.20 10.31
CA SER A 257 6.51 -4.82 10.45
C SER A 257 6.52 -6.23 9.86
N HIS A 258 5.57 -7.07 10.26
CA HIS A 258 5.39 -8.40 9.73
C HIS A 258 5.20 -8.38 8.22
N HIS A 259 4.26 -7.56 7.73
CA HIS A 259 3.94 -7.45 6.31
C HIS A 259 5.16 -7.12 5.44
N LEU A 260 5.97 -6.13 5.87
CA LEU A 260 7.19 -5.77 5.13
C LEU A 260 8.17 -6.94 5.03
N GLY A 261 8.39 -7.67 6.13
CA GLY A 261 9.22 -8.87 6.14
C GLY A 261 8.67 -9.97 5.22
N HIS A 262 7.37 -10.25 5.34
CA HIS A 262 6.68 -11.28 4.56
C HIS A 262 6.72 -11.00 3.06
N VAL A 263 6.36 -9.78 2.63
CA VAL A 263 6.34 -9.43 1.20
C VAL A 263 7.75 -9.45 0.59
N VAL A 264 8.77 -8.97 1.32
CA VAL A 264 10.16 -9.03 0.84
C VAL A 264 10.63 -10.48 0.68
N ASP A 265 10.32 -11.35 1.64
CA ASP A 265 10.62 -12.77 1.56
C ASP A 265 9.88 -13.45 0.38
N GLN A 266 8.58 -13.15 0.19
CA GLN A 266 7.83 -13.65 -0.96
C GLN A 266 8.43 -13.22 -2.30
N LEU A 267 8.78 -11.94 -2.46
CA LEU A 267 9.41 -11.42 -3.67
C LEU A 267 10.76 -12.11 -3.95
N SER A 268 11.54 -12.39 -2.90
CA SER A 268 12.84 -13.05 -3.04
C SER A 268 12.78 -14.51 -3.54
N ARG A 269 11.59 -15.14 -3.47
CA ARG A 269 11.36 -16.52 -3.91
C ARG A 269 10.82 -16.60 -5.35
N ILE A 270 10.31 -15.49 -5.88
CA ILE A 270 9.77 -15.39 -7.24
C ILE A 270 10.84 -14.85 -8.21
N SER A 271 11.85 -14.13 -7.69
CA SER A 271 12.98 -13.59 -8.45
C SER A 271 14.07 -14.61 -8.77
#